data_AF-A0A355DMP6-F1
#
_entry.id   AF-A0A355DMP6-F1
#
_cell.length_a   1.000
_cell.length_b   1.000
_cell.length_c   1.000
_cell.angle_alpha   90.00
_cell.angle_beta   90.00
_cell.angle_gamma   90.00
#
_symmetry.space_group_name_H-M   'P 1'
#
loop_
_entity.id
_entity.type
_entity.pdbx_description
1 polymer ?
#
loop_
_entity_poly.entity_id
_entity_poly.type
_entity_poly.pdbx_seq_one_letter_code
_entity_poly.pdbx_strand_id
1 'polypeptide(L)'
;RLADLDEAEVEINEAIPLLVQRDYPKTWTDIQPLLKEKLITGKCLLLLNALDEVPKANRSRLAEKINRFLENSPCQVICTSRIVGYGGAFIKGAKEVEIVPLSQPQIEQFIEIWFKYAASDRHQNSAQGLIEELLQKPQLRGLAKNPRLLYLLCSLYQEKELTLPARRCQIYQKTVDYLLNKWNVHQGSQSDETRQAKIQLLETLAYQFTCQGKDIFSDDELKHQIGEYLQRDRPNSNLNHYTPEELLAELSGENGILHKLTKESHRYVFIHRMTQDYLTACYLKRAIQNNSTQGIALAKDHFWDYDWHQPLSLLAGLMDDPIPLLDAIYREKDDIFSTLLLLAGRAIAECEEQPHPLIREIIDRIYELWHTYP
;
A
#
# COMPACT_ATOMS: atom_id res chain seq x y z
N ARG A 1 6.62 13.88 -6.82
CA ARG A 1 5.19 13.50 -6.79
C ARG A 1 4.35 14.78 -6.91
N LEU A 2 3.03 14.67 -7.11
CA LEU A 2 2.19 15.88 -7.12
C LEU A 2 2.10 16.55 -5.75
N ALA A 3 2.14 15.77 -4.65
CA ALA A 3 2.24 16.31 -3.29
C ALA A 3 3.50 17.19 -3.11
N ASP A 4 4.68 16.72 -3.55
CA ASP A 4 5.91 17.53 -3.50
C ASP A 4 5.80 18.85 -4.29
N LEU A 5 5.07 18.84 -5.42
CA LEU A 5 4.85 20.04 -6.23
C LEU A 5 3.86 21.01 -5.57
N ASP A 6 2.92 20.51 -4.78
CA ASP A 6 1.99 21.33 -4.00
C ASP A 6 2.69 22.01 -2.81
N GLU A 7 3.57 21.26 -2.13
CA GLU A 7 4.41 21.77 -1.04
C GLU A 7 5.41 22.83 -1.54
N ALA A 8 5.86 22.73 -2.80
CA ALA A 8 6.66 23.76 -3.42
C ALA A 8 5.81 25.03 -3.66
N GLU A 9 6.01 26.05 -2.81
CA GLU A 9 5.29 27.32 -2.93
C GLU A 9 5.65 28.13 -4.18
N VAL A 10 6.63 27.70 -4.98
CA VAL A 10 7.09 28.33 -6.23
C VAL A 10 6.37 27.82 -7.49
N GLU A 11 6.59 28.45 -8.65
CA GLU A 11 6.04 28.00 -9.94
C GLU A 11 6.71 26.71 -10.45
N ILE A 12 6.04 25.96 -11.33
CA ILE A 12 6.46 24.60 -11.74
C ILE A 12 7.87 24.55 -12.35
N ASN A 13 8.24 25.58 -13.11
CA ASN A 13 9.56 25.73 -13.71
C ASN A 13 10.70 25.89 -12.69
N GLU A 14 10.38 26.31 -11.46
CA GLU A 14 11.33 26.40 -10.34
C GLU A 14 11.21 25.20 -9.40
N ALA A 15 9.97 24.74 -9.15
CA ALA A 15 9.69 23.61 -8.28
C ALA A 15 10.39 22.32 -8.76
N ILE A 16 10.28 21.99 -10.06
CA ILE A 16 10.89 20.77 -10.61
C ILE A 16 12.42 20.76 -10.40
N PRO A 17 13.18 21.81 -10.77
CA PRO A 17 14.60 21.95 -10.41
C PRO A 17 14.91 21.71 -8.93
N LEU A 18 14.15 22.32 -8.01
CA LEU A 18 14.40 22.17 -6.57
C LEU A 18 14.18 20.74 -6.09
N LEU A 19 13.12 20.09 -6.56
CA LEU A 19 12.82 18.70 -6.21
C LEU A 19 13.89 17.73 -6.77
N VAL A 20 14.34 17.97 -8.00
CA VAL A 20 15.42 17.17 -8.61
C VAL A 20 16.74 17.39 -7.87
N GLN A 21 17.07 18.62 -7.47
CA GLN A 21 18.25 18.93 -6.67
C GLN A 21 18.20 18.22 -5.30
N ARG A 22 17.05 18.27 -4.63
CA ARG A 22 16.81 17.60 -3.35
C ARG A 22 17.03 16.09 -3.46
N ASP A 23 16.49 15.47 -4.51
CA ASP A 23 16.47 14.02 -4.66
C ASP A 23 17.75 13.46 -5.32
N TYR A 24 18.47 14.29 -6.09
CA TYR A 24 19.70 13.92 -6.80
C TYR A 24 20.83 14.95 -6.63
N PRO A 25 21.30 15.23 -5.41
CA PRO A 25 22.22 16.33 -5.13
C PRO A 25 23.60 16.16 -5.79
N LYS A 26 24.05 14.92 -6.02
CA LYS A 26 25.37 14.63 -6.60
C LYS A 26 25.45 14.92 -8.10
N THR A 27 24.38 14.67 -8.85
CA THR A 27 24.33 14.87 -10.31
C THR A 27 23.72 16.21 -10.70
N TRP A 28 23.21 16.97 -9.73
CA TRP A 28 22.48 18.23 -9.94
C TRP A 28 23.25 19.23 -10.81
N THR A 29 24.54 19.45 -10.52
CA THR A 29 25.37 20.44 -11.22
C THR A 29 25.44 20.18 -12.73
N ASP A 30 25.48 18.91 -13.13
CA ASP A 30 25.59 18.50 -14.53
C ASP A 30 24.23 18.59 -15.25
N ILE A 31 23.14 18.25 -14.56
CA ILE A 31 21.80 18.19 -15.16
C ILE A 31 21.06 19.52 -15.13
N GLN A 32 21.40 20.44 -14.23
CA GLN A 32 20.65 21.68 -14.01
C GLN A 32 20.47 22.51 -15.29
N PRO A 33 21.53 22.82 -16.07
CA PRO A 33 21.38 23.67 -17.25
C PRO A 33 20.48 23.02 -18.31
N LEU A 34 20.69 21.72 -18.52
CA LEU A 34 19.91 20.92 -19.45
C LEU A 34 18.43 20.85 -19.04
N LEU A 35 18.15 20.54 -17.77
CA LEU A 35 16.79 20.44 -17.27
C LEU A 35 16.03 21.76 -17.44
N LYS A 36 16.63 22.90 -17.04
CA LYS A 36 16.00 24.22 -17.19
C LYS A 36 15.72 24.54 -18.66
N GLU A 37 16.68 24.30 -19.55
CA GLU A 37 16.50 24.51 -20.99
C GLU A 37 15.37 23.64 -21.56
N LYS A 38 15.33 22.33 -21.23
CA LYS A 38 14.31 21.41 -21.76
C LYS A 38 12.93 21.67 -21.18
N LEU A 39 12.81 22.06 -19.92
CA LEU A 39 11.54 22.48 -19.32
C LEU A 39 10.97 23.70 -20.04
N ILE A 40 11.78 24.76 -20.21
CA ILE A 40 11.35 26.00 -20.87
C ILE A 40 10.93 25.71 -22.32
N THR A 41 11.73 24.93 -23.04
CA THR A 41 11.49 24.62 -24.46
C THR A 41 10.40 23.57 -24.71
N GLY A 42 9.75 23.05 -23.67
CA GLY A 42 8.69 22.04 -23.83
C GLY A 42 9.20 20.64 -24.22
N LYS A 43 10.52 20.39 -24.11
CA LYS A 43 11.19 19.16 -24.57
C LYS A 43 11.32 18.11 -23.46
N CYS A 44 10.40 18.13 -22.50
CA CYS A 44 10.33 17.16 -21.41
C CYS A 44 9.02 16.36 -21.50
N LEU A 45 9.10 15.08 -21.13
CA LEU A 45 7.94 14.28 -20.73
C LEU A 45 7.82 14.35 -19.21
N LEU A 46 6.72 14.92 -18.71
CA LEU A 46 6.46 15.03 -17.28
C LEU A 46 5.56 13.88 -16.84
N LEU A 47 6.08 13.04 -15.94
CA LEU A 47 5.34 11.95 -15.30
C LEU A 47 4.95 12.39 -13.88
N LEU A 48 3.73 12.88 -13.73
CA LEU A 48 3.20 13.44 -12.49
C LEU A 48 2.42 12.36 -11.73
N ASN A 49 3.02 11.81 -10.68
CA ASN A 49 2.44 10.69 -9.95
C ASN A 49 1.57 11.13 -8.76
N ALA A 50 0.46 10.39 -8.56
CA ALA A 50 -0.38 10.35 -7.37
C ALA A 50 -1.01 11.70 -6.98
N LEU A 51 -1.96 12.18 -7.79
CA LEU A 51 -2.78 13.35 -7.46
C LEU A 51 -3.59 13.15 -6.17
N ASP A 52 -3.98 11.92 -5.88
CA ASP A 52 -4.75 11.58 -4.69
C ASP A 52 -3.99 11.87 -3.37
N GLU A 53 -2.65 11.90 -3.40
CA GLU A 53 -1.81 12.32 -2.26
C GLU A 53 -1.88 13.84 -1.98
N VAL A 54 -2.37 14.65 -2.93
CA VAL A 54 -2.52 16.10 -2.72
C VAL A 54 -3.79 16.38 -1.92
N PRO A 55 -3.76 17.20 -0.86
CA PRO A 55 -4.97 17.60 -0.12
C PRO A 55 -6.01 18.21 -1.06
N LYS A 56 -7.28 17.80 -0.94
CA LYS A 56 -8.37 18.26 -1.83
C LYS A 56 -8.45 19.78 -1.95
N ALA A 57 -8.23 20.51 -0.84
CA ALA A 57 -8.24 21.96 -0.78
C ALA A 57 -7.17 22.62 -1.66
N ASN A 58 -6.05 21.93 -1.90
CA ASN A 58 -4.91 22.47 -2.64
C ASN A 58 -4.93 22.08 -4.13
N ARG A 59 -5.73 21.08 -4.52
CA ARG A 59 -5.75 20.55 -5.89
C ARG A 59 -6.09 21.59 -6.95
N SER A 60 -7.04 22.49 -6.68
CA SER A 60 -7.39 23.56 -7.62
C SER A 60 -6.22 24.52 -7.87
N ARG A 61 -5.53 24.93 -6.80
CA ARG A 61 -4.34 25.78 -6.88
C ARG A 61 -3.21 25.09 -7.66
N LEU A 62 -2.96 23.81 -7.37
CA LEU A 62 -1.95 23.02 -8.07
C LEU A 62 -2.29 22.85 -9.56
N ALA A 63 -3.56 22.56 -9.86
CA ALA A 63 -4.06 22.47 -11.24
C ALA A 63 -3.81 23.79 -11.99
N GLU A 64 -4.13 24.94 -11.39
CA GLU A 64 -3.89 26.25 -12.01
C GLU A 64 -2.39 26.47 -12.31
N LYS A 65 -1.51 26.17 -11.35
CA LYS A 65 -0.05 26.25 -11.54
C LYS A 65 0.43 25.38 -12.71
N ILE A 66 0.01 24.11 -12.74
CA ILE A 66 0.41 23.17 -13.80
C ILE A 66 -0.13 23.62 -15.15
N ASN A 67 -1.40 24.00 -15.25
CA ASN A 67 -1.99 24.43 -16.51
C ASN A 67 -1.33 25.72 -17.03
N ARG A 68 -1.03 26.68 -16.16
CA ARG A 68 -0.29 27.90 -16.53
C ARG A 68 1.13 27.60 -17.02
N PHE A 69 1.80 26.64 -16.40
CA PHE A 69 3.09 26.17 -16.87
C PHE A 69 2.97 25.57 -18.28
N LEU A 70 1.98 24.71 -18.51
CA LEU A 70 1.79 24.06 -19.82
C LEU A 70 1.36 25.02 -20.94
N GLU A 71 0.71 26.13 -20.58
CA GLU A 71 0.41 27.24 -21.51
C GLU A 71 1.70 27.92 -22.02
N ASN A 72 2.75 28.02 -21.19
CA ASN A 72 4.02 28.65 -21.55
C ASN A 72 5.09 27.66 -22.06
N SER A 73 5.01 26.42 -21.63
CA SER A 73 5.95 25.33 -21.91
C SER A 73 5.16 24.07 -22.26
N PRO A 74 4.82 23.85 -23.56
CA PRO A 74 3.93 22.78 -23.99
C PRO A 74 4.63 21.40 -23.96
N CYS A 75 4.90 20.92 -22.75
CA CYS A 75 5.45 19.59 -22.47
C CYS A 75 4.36 18.52 -22.63
N GLN A 76 4.78 17.29 -22.95
CA GLN A 76 3.91 16.13 -22.78
C GLN A 76 3.77 15.81 -21.29
N VAL A 77 2.56 15.52 -20.83
CA VAL A 77 2.28 15.20 -19.43
C VAL A 77 1.46 13.93 -19.33
N ILE A 78 1.86 13.05 -18.41
CA ILE A 78 1.07 11.92 -17.95
C ILE A 78 0.88 12.11 -16.45
N CYS A 79 -0.38 12.10 -16.01
CA CYS A 79 -0.75 12.24 -14.61
C CYS A 79 -1.44 10.96 -14.12
N THR A 80 -1.15 10.53 -12.90
CA THR A 80 -1.84 9.39 -12.27
C THR A 80 -2.60 9.84 -11.02
N SER A 81 -3.73 9.18 -10.76
CA SER A 81 -4.55 9.37 -9.56
C SER A 81 -5.29 8.07 -9.28
N ARG A 82 -5.58 7.78 -8.01
CA ARG A 82 -6.69 6.86 -7.69
C ARG A 82 -8.01 7.45 -8.21
N ILE A 83 -8.92 6.57 -8.65
CA ILE A 83 -10.26 6.97 -9.12
C ILE A 83 -11.05 7.68 -8.01
N VAL A 84 -10.91 7.17 -6.77
CA VAL A 84 -11.55 7.77 -5.60
C VAL A 84 -10.85 9.08 -5.27
N GLY A 85 -11.63 10.16 -5.28
CA GLY A 85 -11.14 11.51 -5.07
C GLY A 85 -10.67 12.21 -6.35
N TYR A 86 -10.66 11.55 -7.51
CA TYR A 86 -10.41 12.25 -8.76
C TYR A 86 -11.66 13.06 -9.15
N GLY A 87 -11.52 14.39 -9.17
CA GLY A 87 -12.62 15.32 -9.48
C GLY A 87 -12.83 15.59 -10.96
N GLY A 88 -12.06 14.94 -11.84
CA GLY A 88 -12.00 15.24 -13.28
C GLY A 88 -11.24 16.53 -13.59
N ALA A 89 -10.88 16.70 -14.86
CA ALA A 89 -10.41 17.96 -15.45
C ALA A 89 -9.20 18.63 -14.76
N PHE A 90 -8.31 17.84 -14.13
CA PHE A 90 -7.13 18.37 -13.44
C PHE A 90 -6.14 19.07 -14.40
N ILE A 91 -5.93 18.50 -15.59
CA ILE A 91 -5.13 19.10 -16.67
C ILE A 91 -6.08 19.42 -17.83
N LYS A 92 -6.10 20.68 -18.28
CA LYS A 92 -6.94 21.15 -19.38
C LYS A 92 -6.59 20.40 -20.66
N GLY A 93 -7.62 19.87 -21.34
CA GLY A 93 -7.45 19.17 -22.62
C GLY A 93 -6.77 17.80 -22.51
N ALA A 94 -6.49 17.30 -21.30
CA ALA A 94 -5.96 15.96 -21.12
C ALA A 94 -7.00 14.90 -21.46
N LYS A 95 -6.54 13.80 -22.05
CA LYS A 95 -7.36 12.59 -22.22
C LYS A 95 -7.35 11.81 -20.91
N GLU A 96 -8.53 11.58 -20.34
CA GLU A 96 -8.70 10.74 -19.17
C GLU A 96 -8.87 9.27 -19.60
N VAL A 97 -8.16 8.38 -18.91
CA VAL A 97 -8.21 6.93 -19.15
C VAL A 97 -8.19 6.21 -17.80
N GLU A 98 -8.92 5.10 -17.71
CA GLU A 98 -8.93 4.25 -16.53
C GLU A 98 -8.07 3.00 -16.78
N ILE A 99 -7.26 2.61 -15.79
CA ILE A 99 -6.57 1.31 -15.79
C ILE A 99 -7.56 0.26 -15.30
N VAL A 100 -8.08 -0.53 -16.22
CA VAL A 100 -9.01 -1.62 -15.91
C VAL A 100 -8.28 -2.88 -15.42
N PRO A 101 -8.96 -3.80 -14.71
CA PRO A 101 -8.34 -5.05 -14.25
C PRO A 101 -7.78 -5.90 -15.40
N LEU A 102 -6.76 -6.71 -15.11
CA LEU A 102 -6.14 -7.57 -16.11
C LEU A 102 -7.15 -8.56 -16.70
N SER A 103 -7.12 -8.71 -18.02
CA SER A 103 -7.81 -9.78 -18.74
C SER A 103 -7.11 -11.13 -18.53
N GLN A 104 -7.84 -12.22 -18.77
CA GLN A 104 -7.29 -13.58 -18.64
C GLN A 104 -6.00 -13.79 -19.47
N PRO A 105 -5.92 -13.37 -20.75
CA PRO A 105 -4.66 -13.49 -21.51
C PRO A 105 -3.49 -12.70 -20.93
N GLN A 106 -3.76 -11.52 -20.35
CA GLN A 106 -2.71 -10.71 -19.70
C GLN A 106 -2.23 -11.36 -18.39
N ILE A 107 -3.12 -12.04 -17.66
CA ILE A 107 -2.75 -12.81 -16.46
C ILE A 107 -1.80 -13.94 -16.83
N GLU A 108 -2.15 -14.74 -17.84
CA GLU A 108 -1.31 -15.85 -18.33
C GLU A 108 0.05 -15.35 -18.81
N GLN A 109 0.07 -14.30 -19.63
CA GLN A 109 1.31 -13.69 -20.11
C GLN A 109 2.17 -13.15 -18.96
N PHE A 110 1.56 -12.52 -17.95
CA PHE A 110 2.29 -12.05 -16.77
C PHE A 110 2.97 -13.21 -16.04
N ILE A 111 2.25 -14.31 -15.81
CA ILE A 111 2.77 -15.50 -15.12
C ILE A 111 3.95 -16.08 -15.92
N GLU A 112 3.80 -16.28 -17.22
CA GLU A 112 4.87 -16.80 -18.08
C GLU A 112 6.13 -15.94 -18.03
N ILE A 113 5.99 -14.62 -18.17
CA ILE A 113 7.12 -13.67 -18.11
C ILE A 113 7.77 -13.72 -16.72
N TRP A 114 6.96 -13.73 -15.65
CA TRP A 114 7.47 -13.74 -14.29
C TRP A 114 8.28 -15.02 -14.01
N PHE A 115 7.76 -16.19 -14.38
CA PHE A 115 8.49 -17.46 -14.21
C PHE A 115 9.73 -17.56 -15.09
N LYS A 116 9.77 -16.86 -16.22
CA LYS A 116 10.95 -16.84 -17.09
C LYS A 116 12.09 -15.99 -16.53
N TYR A 117 11.79 -14.88 -15.86
CA TYR A 117 12.81 -13.87 -15.50
C TYR A 117 13.00 -13.65 -14.00
N ALA A 118 11.97 -13.87 -13.20
CA ALA A 118 12.00 -13.63 -11.76
C ALA A 118 12.08 -14.92 -10.94
N ALA A 119 11.65 -16.06 -11.52
CA ALA A 119 11.74 -17.31 -10.80
C ALA A 119 13.16 -17.82 -10.67
N SER A 120 13.48 -18.35 -9.50
CA SER A 120 14.75 -19.03 -9.26
C SER A 120 14.67 -20.47 -9.75
N ASP A 121 15.74 -20.99 -10.33
CA ASP A 121 15.86 -22.40 -10.76
C ASP A 121 15.77 -23.41 -9.59
N ARG A 122 15.54 -22.96 -8.36
CA ARG A 122 15.56 -23.79 -7.14
C ARG A 122 14.36 -24.75 -7.05
N HIS A 123 13.27 -24.50 -7.78
CA HIS A 123 12.02 -25.27 -7.65
C HIS A 123 11.41 -25.68 -9.01
N GLN A 124 10.84 -26.88 -9.08
CA GLN A 124 10.22 -27.48 -10.29
C GLN A 124 8.84 -26.90 -10.65
N ASN A 125 8.42 -25.80 -10.03
CA ASN A 125 7.10 -25.23 -10.28
C ASN A 125 7.08 -24.48 -11.61
N SER A 126 6.08 -24.76 -12.44
CA SER A 126 5.94 -24.15 -13.77
C SER A 126 4.87 -23.06 -13.79
N ALA A 127 5.06 -22.07 -14.67
CA ALA A 127 4.02 -21.11 -15.04
C ALA A 127 2.69 -21.81 -15.37
N GLN A 128 2.77 -22.90 -16.15
CA GLN A 128 1.62 -23.71 -16.55
C GLN A 128 0.85 -24.26 -15.35
N GLY A 129 1.55 -24.75 -14.33
CA GLY A 129 0.91 -25.27 -13.11
C GLY A 129 0.14 -24.17 -12.35
N LEU A 130 0.71 -22.97 -12.22
CA LEU A 130 0.00 -21.84 -11.59
C LEU A 130 -1.22 -21.43 -12.42
N ILE A 131 -1.09 -21.35 -13.74
CA ILE A 131 -2.20 -21.04 -14.65
C ILE A 131 -3.34 -22.05 -14.43
N GLU A 132 -3.04 -23.35 -14.43
CA GLU A 132 -4.02 -24.42 -14.20
C GLU A 132 -4.68 -24.32 -12.82
N GLU A 133 -3.91 -24.03 -11.77
CA GLU A 133 -4.46 -23.86 -10.42
C GLU A 133 -5.40 -22.63 -10.32
N LEU A 134 -5.02 -21.50 -10.92
CA LEU A 134 -5.90 -20.34 -11.03
C LEU A 134 -7.15 -20.68 -11.83
N LEU A 135 -7.03 -21.51 -12.89
CA LEU A 135 -8.19 -21.93 -13.66
C LEU A 135 -9.18 -22.78 -12.83
N GLN A 136 -8.68 -23.59 -11.91
CA GLN A 136 -9.51 -24.44 -11.06
C GLN A 136 -10.10 -23.71 -9.85
N LYS A 137 -9.60 -22.51 -9.50
CA LYS A 137 -10.00 -21.74 -8.32
C LYS A 137 -10.56 -20.36 -8.71
N PRO A 138 -11.89 -20.23 -8.96
CA PRO A 138 -12.51 -18.97 -9.39
C PRO A 138 -12.23 -17.78 -8.46
N GLN A 139 -12.16 -18.03 -7.14
CA GLN A 139 -11.85 -17.01 -6.14
C GLN A 139 -10.46 -16.39 -6.38
N LEU A 140 -9.47 -17.22 -6.72
CA LEU A 140 -8.13 -16.76 -7.05
C LEU A 140 -8.05 -16.03 -8.39
N ARG A 141 -8.88 -16.40 -9.38
CA ARG A 141 -8.96 -15.66 -10.65
C ARG A 141 -9.35 -14.21 -10.43
N GLY A 142 -10.30 -13.96 -9.53
CA GLY A 142 -10.72 -12.60 -9.17
C GLY A 142 -9.56 -11.78 -8.61
N LEU A 143 -8.73 -12.40 -7.76
CA LEU A 143 -7.56 -11.78 -7.16
C LEU A 143 -6.45 -11.53 -8.20
N ALA A 144 -6.22 -12.48 -9.11
CA ALA A 144 -5.23 -12.40 -10.18
C ALA A 144 -5.49 -11.24 -11.18
N LYS A 145 -6.72 -10.72 -11.27
CA LYS A 145 -7.02 -9.53 -12.09
C LYS A 145 -6.31 -8.27 -11.58
N ASN A 146 -5.90 -8.24 -10.32
CA ASN A 146 -5.07 -7.17 -9.79
C ASN A 146 -3.59 -7.54 -10.00
N PRO A 147 -2.81 -6.80 -10.82
CA PRO A 147 -1.41 -7.11 -11.11
C PRO A 147 -0.55 -7.31 -9.86
N ARG A 148 -0.88 -6.56 -8.81
CA ARG A 148 -0.20 -6.60 -7.52
C ARG A 148 -0.40 -7.93 -6.81
N LEU A 149 -1.64 -8.44 -6.77
CA LEU A 149 -1.95 -9.73 -6.17
C LEU A 149 -1.44 -10.88 -7.03
N LEU A 150 -1.45 -10.72 -8.36
CA LEU A 150 -0.88 -11.69 -9.28
C LEU A 150 0.62 -11.92 -9.05
N TYR A 151 1.38 -10.84 -8.87
CA TYR A 151 2.79 -10.93 -8.50
C TYR A 151 3.01 -11.80 -7.24
N LEU A 152 2.16 -11.65 -6.22
CA LEU A 152 2.25 -12.42 -4.98
C LEU A 152 1.90 -13.87 -5.16
N LEU A 153 0.85 -14.15 -5.94
CA LEU A 153 0.47 -15.51 -6.26
C LEU A 153 1.63 -16.22 -6.97
N CYS A 154 2.33 -15.54 -7.89
CA CYS A 154 3.55 -16.06 -8.50
C CYS A 154 4.65 -16.31 -7.45
N SER A 155 4.95 -15.32 -6.60
CA SER A 155 5.95 -15.44 -5.54
C SER A 155 5.68 -16.60 -4.57
N LEU A 156 4.46 -16.67 -4.02
CA LEU A 156 4.06 -17.72 -3.09
C LEU A 156 4.06 -19.10 -3.74
N TYR A 157 3.57 -19.20 -4.98
CA TYR A 157 3.57 -20.47 -5.70
C TYR A 157 4.99 -20.99 -5.95
N GLN A 158 5.95 -20.12 -6.25
CA GLN A 158 7.34 -20.53 -6.44
C GLN A 158 7.95 -21.11 -5.15
N GLU A 159 7.63 -20.54 -4.00
CA GLU A 159 8.23 -20.90 -2.70
C GLU A 159 7.61 -22.16 -2.06
N LYS A 160 6.71 -22.85 -2.79
CA LYS A 160 6.10 -24.14 -2.40
C LYS A 160 5.25 -24.09 -1.12
N GLU A 161 4.84 -22.88 -0.69
CA GLU A 161 3.87 -22.70 0.38
C GLU A 161 2.55 -23.39 0.01
N LEU A 162 2.18 -24.41 0.78
CA LEU A 162 1.00 -25.26 0.65
C LEU A 162 -0.25 -24.48 0.26
N THR A 163 -0.97 -24.92 -0.77
CA THR A 163 -2.29 -24.46 -1.23
C THR A 163 -2.43 -22.94 -1.37
N LEU A 164 -2.61 -22.46 -2.61
CA LEU A 164 -2.91 -21.05 -2.85
C LEU A 164 -4.14 -20.64 -2.02
N PRO A 165 -4.01 -19.60 -1.18
CA PRO A 165 -5.05 -19.22 -0.23
C PRO A 165 -6.28 -18.65 -0.95
N ALA A 166 -7.46 -18.90 -0.42
CA ALA A 166 -8.71 -18.59 -1.11
C ALA A 166 -9.09 -17.09 -1.02
N ARG A 167 -8.61 -16.41 0.02
CA ARG A 167 -8.93 -15.02 0.36
C ARG A 167 -7.72 -14.11 0.24
N ARG A 168 -7.98 -12.84 -0.04
CA ARG A 168 -6.94 -11.82 -0.19
C ARG A 168 -6.16 -11.62 1.10
N CYS A 169 -6.83 -11.57 2.26
CA CYS A 169 -6.19 -11.49 3.58
C CYS A 169 -5.19 -12.63 3.81
N GLN A 170 -5.54 -13.86 3.41
CA GLN A 170 -4.64 -15.01 3.53
C GLN A 170 -3.44 -14.95 2.57
N ILE A 171 -3.60 -14.40 1.35
CA ILE A 171 -2.45 -14.10 0.45
C ILE A 171 -1.49 -13.14 1.14
N TYR A 172 -2.03 -12.07 1.73
CA TYR A 172 -1.23 -11.07 2.42
C TYR A 172 -0.49 -11.67 3.62
N GLN A 173 -1.22 -12.39 4.48
CA GLN A 173 -0.65 -13.09 5.62
C GLN A 173 0.50 -14.01 5.20
N LYS A 174 0.26 -14.95 4.28
CA LYS A 174 1.30 -15.88 3.82
C LYS A 174 2.50 -15.16 3.21
N THR A 175 2.27 -14.05 2.50
CA THR A 175 3.38 -13.28 1.93
C THR A 175 4.21 -12.63 3.03
N VAL A 176 3.56 -11.95 3.98
CA VAL A 176 4.28 -11.26 5.05
C VAL A 176 5.00 -12.27 5.94
N ASP A 177 4.35 -13.39 6.26
CA ASP A 177 4.95 -14.51 7.00
C ASP A 177 6.16 -15.07 6.24
N TYR A 178 6.05 -15.29 4.93
CA TYR A 178 7.17 -15.71 4.08
C TYR A 178 8.33 -14.72 4.12
N LEU A 179 8.06 -13.41 3.95
CA LEU A 179 9.08 -12.36 3.97
C LEU A 179 9.76 -12.28 5.35
N LEU A 180 8.99 -12.37 6.43
CA LEU A 180 9.48 -12.45 7.80
C LEU A 180 10.33 -13.70 8.02
N ASN A 181 9.89 -14.86 7.55
CA ASN A 181 10.62 -16.13 7.69
C ASN A 181 11.93 -16.13 6.91
N LYS A 182 11.94 -15.59 5.69
CA LYS A 182 13.16 -15.42 4.89
C LYS A 182 14.15 -14.49 5.58
N TRP A 183 13.66 -13.38 6.12
CA TRP A 183 14.48 -12.48 6.92
C TRP A 183 15.13 -13.21 8.11
N ASN A 184 14.37 -14.06 8.82
CA ASN A 184 14.88 -14.83 9.96
C ASN A 184 15.97 -15.84 9.60
N VAL A 185 15.81 -16.60 8.50
CA VAL A 185 16.81 -17.61 8.07
C VAL A 185 18.19 -16.97 7.84
N HIS A 186 18.21 -15.71 7.40
CA HIS A 186 19.45 -14.97 7.17
C HIS A 186 20.08 -14.37 8.44
N GLN A 187 19.35 -14.31 9.57
CA GLN A 187 19.77 -13.66 10.81
C GLN A 187 20.33 -14.64 11.87
N GLY A 188 20.26 -15.95 11.64
CA GLY A 188 20.68 -16.97 12.60
C GLY A 188 19.64 -17.27 13.70
N SER A 189 20.03 -18.01 14.75
CA SER A 189 19.15 -18.37 15.88
C SER A 189 18.84 -17.17 16.78
N GLN A 190 17.88 -16.33 16.38
CA GLN A 190 17.19 -15.42 17.30
C GLN A 190 16.08 -16.18 18.04
N SER A 191 15.73 -15.73 19.25
CA SER A 191 14.61 -16.30 20.00
C SER A 191 13.27 -15.89 19.37
N ASP A 192 12.25 -16.74 19.51
CA ASP A 192 10.90 -16.46 18.99
C ASP A 192 10.30 -15.19 19.59
N GLU A 193 10.64 -14.86 20.83
CA GLU A 193 10.15 -13.66 21.52
C GLU A 193 10.78 -12.38 20.96
N THR A 194 12.05 -12.44 20.54
CA THR A 194 12.74 -11.33 19.87
C THR A 194 12.12 -11.09 18.49
N ARG A 195 11.84 -12.17 17.75
CA ARG A 195 11.14 -12.13 16.46
C ARG A 195 9.77 -11.47 16.60
N GLN A 196 8.97 -11.92 17.56
CA GLN A 196 7.65 -11.36 17.80
C GLN A 196 7.74 -9.86 18.15
N ALA A 197 8.70 -9.45 18.98
CA ALA A 197 8.88 -8.04 19.32
C ALA A 197 9.22 -7.18 18.09
N LYS A 198 10.03 -7.68 17.15
CA LYS A 198 10.33 -6.97 15.89
C LYS A 198 9.12 -6.87 14.96
N ILE A 199 8.28 -7.91 14.91
CA ILE A 199 6.99 -7.85 14.20
C ILE A 199 6.09 -6.78 14.83
N GLN A 200 5.98 -6.74 16.15
CA GLN A 200 5.17 -5.73 16.85
C GLN A 200 5.67 -4.30 16.64
N LEU A 201 7.00 -4.11 16.53
CA LEU A 201 7.61 -2.85 16.10
C LEU A 201 7.18 -2.50 14.67
N LEU A 202 7.29 -3.42 13.72
CA LEU A 202 6.87 -3.21 12.32
C LEU A 202 5.38 -2.89 12.19
N GLU A 203 4.52 -3.55 12.96
CA GLU A 203 3.09 -3.24 13.07
C GLU A 203 2.85 -1.81 13.57
N THR A 204 3.61 -1.38 14.57
CA THR A 204 3.49 -0.04 15.14
C THR A 204 3.96 1.02 14.14
N LEU A 205 5.10 0.80 13.49
CA LEU A 205 5.60 1.67 12.43
C LEU A 205 4.59 1.77 11.28
N ALA A 206 4.07 0.62 10.81
CA ALA A 206 3.08 0.58 9.74
C ALA A 206 1.84 1.41 10.09
N TYR A 207 1.25 1.21 11.28
CA TYR A 207 0.09 1.97 11.74
C TYR A 207 0.37 3.48 11.80
N GLN A 208 1.47 3.89 12.43
CA GLN A 208 1.83 5.30 12.58
C GLN A 208 2.03 5.99 11.22
N PHE A 209 2.66 5.32 10.28
CA PHE A 209 2.90 5.86 8.95
C PHE A 209 1.64 5.88 8.09
N THR A 210 0.76 4.90 8.23
CA THR A 210 -0.56 4.92 7.60
C THR A 210 -1.40 6.08 8.14
N CYS A 211 -1.34 6.38 9.44
CA CYS A 211 -1.98 7.58 10.03
C CYS A 211 -1.45 8.89 9.46
N GLN A 212 -0.20 8.91 9.01
CA GLN A 212 0.42 10.08 8.39
C GLN A 212 0.18 10.15 6.87
N GLY A 213 -0.50 9.16 6.28
CA GLY A 213 -0.68 9.05 4.82
C GLY A 213 0.65 8.86 4.07
N LYS A 214 1.66 8.26 4.72
CA LYS A 214 3.02 8.12 4.16
C LYS A 214 3.33 6.70 3.72
N ASP A 215 4.02 6.62 2.58
CA ASP A 215 4.56 5.39 1.98
C ASP A 215 6.08 5.39 1.96
N ILE A 216 6.68 6.58 2.01
CA ILE A 216 8.13 6.81 2.01
C ILE A 216 8.49 7.51 3.33
N PHE A 217 9.56 7.05 3.96
CA PHE A 217 10.03 7.52 5.26
C PHE A 217 11.50 7.92 5.17
N SER A 218 11.89 8.98 5.84
CA SER A 218 13.31 9.31 6.00
C SER A 218 13.97 8.42 7.05
N ASP A 219 15.29 8.35 7.00
CA ASP A 219 16.13 7.70 8.01
C ASP A 219 15.86 8.26 9.42
N ASP A 220 15.74 9.59 9.54
CA ASP A 220 15.47 10.28 10.81
C ASP A 220 14.06 9.98 11.34
N GLU A 221 13.05 9.95 10.47
CA GLU A 221 11.68 9.61 10.86
C GLU A 221 11.59 8.18 11.41
N LEU A 222 12.22 7.22 10.73
CA LEU A 222 12.24 5.83 11.19
C LEU A 222 12.98 5.68 12.51
N LYS A 223 14.18 6.27 12.65
CA LYS A 223 14.94 6.22 13.90
C LYS A 223 14.18 6.86 15.06
N HIS A 224 13.50 7.98 14.80
CA HIS A 224 12.68 8.64 15.81
C HIS A 224 11.53 7.73 16.27
N GLN A 225 10.76 7.15 15.34
CA GLN A 225 9.64 6.26 15.69
C GLN A 225 10.11 4.97 16.37
N ILE A 226 11.23 4.38 15.94
CA ILE A 226 11.83 3.23 16.61
C ILE A 226 12.28 3.63 18.03
N GLY A 227 12.90 4.79 18.19
CA GLY A 227 13.31 5.32 19.49
C GLY A 227 12.13 5.53 20.46
N GLU A 228 11.03 6.11 19.99
CA GLU A 228 9.79 6.27 20.76
C GLU A 228 9.20 4.91 21.18
N TYR A 229 9.17 3.94 20.26
CA TYR A 229 8.71 2.58 20.55
C TYR A 229 9.55 1.92 21.65
N LEU A 230 10.87 1.95 21.50
CA LEU A 230 11.81 1.37 22.47
C LEU A 230 11.67 2.02 23.84
N GLN A 231 11.42 3.34 23.91
CA GLN A 231 11.22 4.05 25.18
C GLN A 231 9.92 3.65 25.89
N ARG A 232 8.83 3.49 25.13
CA ARG A 232 7.52 3.12 25.66
C ARG A 232 7.48 1.71 26.23
N ASP A 233 8.24 0.79 25.63
CA ASP A 233 8.22 -0.65 25.95
C ASP A 233 9.34 -1.08 26.94
N ARG A 234 10.15 -0.13 27.44
CA ARG A 234 11.38 -0.39 28.22
C ARG A 234 11.27 -1.38 29.39
N PRO A 235 10.19 -1.48 30.18
CA PRO A 235 10.23 -2.36 31.35
C PRO A 235 10.34 -3.85 31.00
N ASN A 236 9.94 -4.29 29.79
CA ASN A 236 9.82 -5.72 29.44
C ASN A 236 10.13 -6.05 27.95
N SER A 237 10.75 -5.14 27.18
CA SER A 237 10.98 -5.39 25.75
C SER A 237 12.21 -6.26 25.48
N ASN A 238 12.03 -7.32 24.67
CA ASN A 238 13.13 -8.12 24.13
C ASN A 238 14.05 -7.33 23.17
N LEU A 239 13.69 -6.08 22.86
CA LEU A 239 14.46 -5.19 21.99
C LEU A 239 15.33 -4.18 22.76
N ASN A 240 15.32 -4.20 24.09
CA ASN A 240 16.01 -3.21 24.94
C ASN A 240 17.53 -3.12 24.71
N HIS A 241 18.14 -4.15 24.12
CA HIS A 241 19.58 -4.17 23.81
C HIS A 241 19.94 -3.53 22.48
N TYR A 242 18.94 -3.16 21.67
CA TYR A 242 19.16 -2.54 20.37
C TYR A 242 19.04 -1.02 20.43
N THR A 243 19.89 -0.35 19.67
CA THR A 243 19.72 1.05 19.29
C THR A 243 18.74 1.19 18.12
N PRO A 244 18.10 2.36 17.92
CA PRO A 244 17.29 2.62 16.73
C PRO A 244 18.04 2.39 15.42
N GLU A 245 19.34 2.73 15.37
CA GLU A 245 20.22 2.51 14.23
C GLU A 245 20.40 1.03 13.92
N GLU A 246 20.65 0.20 14.93
CA GLU A 246 20.84 -1.23 14.77
C GLU A 246 19.55 -1.90 14.29
N LEU A 247 18.40 -1.57 14.89
CA LEU A 247 17.11 -2.09 14.44
C LEU A 247 16.77 -1.65 13.02
N LEU A 248 17.01 -0.39 12.67
CA LEU A 248 16.75 0.07 11.32
C LEU A 248 17.65 -0.66 10.31
N ALA A 249 18.95 -0.80 10.60
CA ALA A 249 19.87 -1.54 9.74
C ALA A 249 19.44 -3.00 9.57
N GLU A 250 18.96 -3.61 10.65
CA GLU A 250 18.49 -4.99 10.66
C GLU A 250 17.18 -5.17 9.86
N LEU A 251 16.20 -4.29 10.08
CA LEU A 251 14.91 -4.28 9.38
C LEU A 251 15.04 -3.88 7.90
N SER A 252 16.15 -3.25 7.51
CA SER A 252 16.41 -2.75 6.16
C SER A 252 17.58 -3.39 5.39
N GLY A 253 18.08 -4.53 5.89
CA GLY A 253 19.11 -5.33 5.22
C GLY A 253 18.63 -5.92 3.88
N GLU A 254 19.46 -6.72 3.22
CA GLU A 254 19.18 -7.30 1.88
C GLU A 254 17.87 -8.13 1.80
N ASN A 255 17.42 -8.67 2.94
CA ASN A 255 16.15 -9.38 3.08
C ASN A 255 15.20 -8.70 4.07
N GLY A 256 15.41 -7.41 4.34
CA GLY A 256 14.61 -6.63 5.27
C GLY A 256 13.18 -6.38 4.78
N ILE A 257 12.29 -6.03 5.70
CA ILE A 257 10.91 -5.65 5.38
C ILE A 257 10.84 -4.18 4.96
N LEU A 258 11.84 -3.39 5.32
CA LEU A 258 12.04 -2.02 4.88
C LEU A 258 13.10 -1.99 3.78
N HIS A 259 12.84 -1.34 2.66
CA HIS A 259 13.78 -1.21 1.56
C HIS A 259 14.17 0.24 1.35
N LYS A 260 15.45 0.50 1.08
CA LYS A 260 15.89 1.79 0.57
C LYS A 260 15.41 1.97 -0.88
N LEU A 261 14.89 3.15 -1.21
CA LEU A 261 14.45 3.47 -2.58
C LEU A 261 15.57 3.34 -3.61
N THR A 262 16.77 3.74 -3.22
CA THR A 262 18.02 3.50 -3.97
C THR A 262 19.13 3.10 -2.99
N LYS A 263 20.18 2.44 -3.48
CA LYS A 263 21.33 2.02 -2.66
C LYS A 263 21.96 3.16 -1.85
N GLU A 264 21.87 4.39 -2.37
CA GLU A 264 22.44 5.59 -1.76
C GLU A 264 21.40 6.47 -1.05
N SER A 265 20.10 6.12 -1.11
CA SER A 265 19.05 6.92 -0.49
C SER A 265 18.98 6.73 1.03
N HIS A 266 18.62 7.80 1.72
CA HIS A 266 18.18 7.79 3.12
C HIS A 266 16.64 7.74 3.24
N ARG A 267 15.99 7.17 2.22
CA ARG A 267 14.54 7.04 2.15
C ARG A 267 14.16 5.57 2.04
N TYR A 268 13.22 5.18 2.87
CA TYR A 268 12.78 3.82 3.03
C TYR A 268 11.31 3.69 2.67
N VAL A 269 10.94 2.51 2.19
CA VAL A 269 9.57 2.08 1.97
C VAL A 269 9.41 0.72 2.63
N PHE A 270 8.20 0.31 2.98
CA PHE A 270 7.96 -1.12 3.12
C PHE A 270 8.26 -1.79 1.77
N ILE A 271 8.82 -3.00 1.80
CA ILE A 271 9.12 -3.82 0.62
C ILE A 271 7.97 -3.82 -0.38
N HIS A 272 6.74 -3.73 0.13
CA HIS A 272 5.57 -3.44 -0.66
C HIS A 272 4.52 -2.68 0.18
N ARG A 273 3.75 -1.75 -0.42
CA ARG A 273 2.68 -0.98 0.26
C ARG A 273 1.70 -1.89 1.01
N MET A 274 1.39 -3.03 0.44
CA MET A 274 0.49 -3.99 1.09
C MET A 274 1.04 -4.55 2.42
N THR A 275 2.36 -4.62 2.59
CA THR A 275 2.98 -5.11 3.82
C THR A 275 2.67 -4.10 4.92
N GLN A 276 2.72 -2.80 4.60
CA GLN A 276 2.24 -1.75 5.47
C GLN A 276 0.74 -1.90 5.77
N ASP A 277 -0.10 -2.13 4.75
CA ASP A 277 -1.56 -2.28 4.96
C ASP A 277 -1.88 -3.48 5.88
N TYR A 278 -1.21 -4.61 5.67
CA TYR A 278 -1.37 -5.83 6.48
C TYR A 278 -0.86 -5.65 7.91
N LEU A 279 0.34 -5.10 8.10
CA LEU A 279 0.90 -4.83 9.42
C LEU A 279 0.06 -3.79 10.19
N THR A 280 -0.54 -2.82 9.49
CA THR A 280 -1.53 -1.90 10.08
C THR A 280 -2.76 -2.65 10.59
N ALA A 281 -3.27 -3.60 9.81
CA ALA A 281 -4.39 -4.45 10.22
C ALA A 281 -4.03 -5.33 11.44
N CYS A 282 -2.81 -5.89 11.49
CA CYS A 282 -2.31 -6.63 12.65
C CYS A 282 -2.21 -5.75 13.91
N TYR A 283 -1.73 -4.51 13.78
CA TYR A 283 -1.72 -3.54 14.87
C TYR A 283 -3.13 -3.31 15.44
N LEU A 284 -4.10 -3.05 14.57
CA LEU A 284 -5.50 -2.83 14.97
C LEU A 284 -6.11 -4.08 15.62
N LYS A 285 -5.83 -5.28 15.08
CA LYS A 285 -6.26 -6.55 15.68
C LYS A 285 -5.75 -6.66 17.12
N ARG A 286 -4.46 -6.40 17.34
CA ARG A 286 -3.87 -6.42 18.69
C ARG A 286 -4.50 -5.37 19.60
N ALA A 287 -4.76 -4.17 19.10
CA ALA A 287 -5.44 -3.12 19.86
C ALA A 287 -6.85 -3.57 20.31
N ILE A 288 -7.61 -4.23 19.42
CA ILE A 288 -8.93 -4.80 19.72
C ILE A 288 -8.83 -5.96 20.73
N GLN A 289 -7.82 -6.82 20.61
CA GLN A 289 -7.59 -7.92 21.57
C GLN A 289 -7.25 -7.39 22.97
N ASN A 290 -6.49 -6.29 23.06
CA ASN A 290 -6.15 -5.65 24.32
C ASN A 290 -7.35 -4.92 24.95
N ASN A 291 -8.12 -4.20 24.14
CA ASN A 291 -9.33 -3.51 24.55
C ASN A 291 -10.27 -3.36 23.36
N SER A 292 -11.31 -4.21 23.29
CA SER A 292 -12.21 -4.28 22.14
C SER A 292 -12.85 -2.93 21.82
N THR A 293 -13.39 -2.24 22.83
CA THR A 293 -14.06 -0.94 22.63
C THR A 293 -13.09 0.12 22.11
N GLN A 294 -11.90 0.22 22.69
CA GLN A 294 -10.90 1.21 22.27
C GLN A 294 -10.30 0.87 20.90
N GLY A 295 -10.03 -0.40 20.63
CA GLY A 295 -9.50 -0.85 19.33
C GLY A 295 -10.47 -0.63 18.18
N ILE A 296 -11.77 -0.88 18.39
CA ILE A 296 -12.80 -0.59 17.39
C ILE A 296 -12.95 0.92 17.20
N ALA A 297 -12.86 1.74 18.27
CA ALA A 297 -12.86 3.19 18.14
C ALA A 297 -11.67 3.69 17.30
N LEU A 298 -10.47 3.13 17.48
CA LEU A 298 -9.31 3.45 16.64
C LEU A 298 -9.55 3.12 15.17
N ALA A 299 -10.12 1.96 14.86
CA ALA A 299 -10.49 1.62 13.49
C ALA A 299 -11.55 2.58 12.92
N LYS A 300 -12.52 2.98 13.74
CA LYS A 300 -13.62 3.87 13.37
C LYS A 300 -13.17 5.26 12.94
N ASP A 301 -12.12 5.81 13.57
CA ASP A 301 -11.56 7.12 13.21
C ASP A 301 -11.10 7.20 11.74
N HIS A 302 -10.94 6.05 11.09
CA HIS A 302 -10.44 5.93 9.73
C HIS A 302 -11.46 5.42 8.71
N PHE A 303 -12.73 5.21 9.06
CA PHE A 303 -13.74 4.67 8.13
C PHE A 303 -13.95 5.53 6.88
N TRP A 304 -13.81 6.84 7.03
CA TRP A 304 -13.98 7.82 5.95
C TRP A 304 -12.69 8.13 5.18
N ASP A 305 -11.57 7.56 5.62
CA ASP A 305 -10.33 7.61 4.86
C ASP A 305 -10.26 6.40 3.93
N TYR A 306 -10.37 6.66 2.62
CA TYR A 306 -10.39 5.61 1.62
C TYR A 306 -9.10 4.77 1.63
N ASP A 307 -7.96 5.38 1.98
CA ASP A 307 -6.69 4.66 2.04
C ASP A 307 -6.65 3.63 3.17
N TRP A 308 -7.56 3.76 4.15
CA TRP A 308 -7.74 2.80 5.25
C TRP A 308 -8.70 1.67 4.92
N HIS A 309 -9.47 1.75 3.83
CA HIS A 309 -10.42 0.69 3.48
C HIS A 309 -9.72 -0.65 3.26
N GLN A 310 -8.49 -0.63 2.74
CA GLN A 310 -7.68 -1.83 2.57
C GLN A 310 -7.24 -2.41 3.93
N PRO A 311 -6.54 -1.69 4.83
CA PRO A 311 -6.26 -2.14 6.20
C PRO A 311 -7.49 -2.62 6.96
N LEU A 312 -8.62 -1.90 6.89
CA LEU A 312 -9.86 -2.24 7.59
C LEU A 312 -10.50 -3.52 7.06
N SER A 313 -10.48 -3.74 5.74
CA SER A 313 -10.94 -5.01 5.15
C SER A 313 -10.06 -6.18 5.62
N LEU A 314 -8.73 -5.99 5.61
CA LEU A 314 -7.78 -7.02 6.09
C LEU A 314 -7.98 -7.31 7.58
N LEU A 315 -8.23 -6.28 8.39
CA LEU A 315 -8.53 -6.42 9.81
C LEU A 315 -9.71 -7.37 10.03
N ALA A 316 -10.81 -7.18 9.28
CA ALA A 316 -11.97 -8.07 9.38
C ALA A 316 -11.63 -9.54 9.06
N GLY A 317 -10.76 -9.77 8.08
CA GLY A 317 -10.27 -11.13 7.75
C GLY A 317 -9.33 -11.73 8.79
N LEU A 318 -8.66 -10.89 9.59
CA LEU A 318 -7.75 -11.31 10.67
C LEU A 318 -8.47 -11.54 12.01
N MET A 319 -9.66 -10.98 12.22
CA MET A 319 -10.41 -11.12 13.47
C MET A 319 -11.07 -12.49 13.59
N ASP A 320 -11.03 -13.07 14.80
CA ASP A 320 -11.75 -14.32 15.09
C ASP A 320 -13.28 -14.07 15.06
N ASP A 321 -13.71 -12.92 15.56
CA ASP A 321 -15.08 -12.41 15.45
C ASP A 321 -15.06 -11.00 14.80
N PRO A 322 -15.42 -10.86 13.52
CA PRO A 322 -15.47 -9.58 12.82
C PRO A 322 -16.76 -8.80 13.08
N ILE A 323 -17.76 -9.37 13.75
CA ILE A 323 -19.08 -8.74 13.93
C ILE A 323 -18.99 -7.38 14.63
N PRO A 324 -18.16 -7.15 15.67
CA PRO A 324 -18.03 -5.83 16.28
C PRO A 324 -17.53 -4.75 15.31
N LEU A 325 -16.63 -5.09 14.39
CA LEU A 325 -16.14 -4.17 13.37
C LEU A 325 -17.20 -3.92 12.30
N LEU A 326 -17.87 -4.97 11.83
CA LEU A 326 -18.94 -4.86 10.84
C LEU A 326 -20.12 -4.03 11.38
N ASP A 327 -20.52 -4.24 12.64
CA ASP A 327 -21.57 -3.46 13.32
C ASP A 327 -21.17 -1.99 13.46
N ALA A 328 -19.91 -1.72 13.81
CA ALA A 328 -19.39 -0.36 13.88
C ALA A 328 -19.44 0.36 12.52
N ILE A 329 -19.04 -0.32 11.43
CA ILE A 329 -19.12 0.23 10.07
C ILE A 329 -20.59 0.45 9.67
N TYR A 330 -21.45 -0.55 9.91
CA TYR A 330 -22.85 -0.53 9.48
C TYR A 330 -23.70 0.53 10.19
N ARG A 331 -23.41 0.80 11.47
CA ARG A 331 -24.11 1.83 12.26
C ARG A 331 -23.63 3.25 12.00
N GLU A 332 -22.45 3.40 11.39
CA GLU A 332 -21.96 4.71 11.01
C GLU A 332 -22.83 5.28 9.88
N LYS A 333 -23.18 6.57 9.98
CA LYS A 333 -24.07 7.22 9.02
C LYS A 333 -23.40 7.30 7.65
N ASP A 334 -23.89 6.54 6.68
CA ASP A 334 -23.30 6.46 5.33
C ASP A 334 -23.58 7.70 4.45
N ASP A 335 -22.89 7.77 3.31
CA ASP A 335 -23.05 8.77 2.26
C ASP A 335 -24.02 8.29 1.16
N ILE A 336 -24.28 9.17 0.18
CA ILE A 336 -25.17 8.86 -0.95
C ILE A 336 -24.58 7.82 -1.91
N PHE A 337 -23.28 7.53 -1.81
CA PHE A 337 -22.58 6.54 -2.62
C PHE A 337 -22.51 5.18 -1.92
N SER A 338 -23.08 5.08 -0.72
CA SER A 338 -23.03 3.88 0.12
C SER A 338 -21.60 3.41 0.38
N THR A 339 -20.68 4.36 0.57
CA THR A 339 -19.24 4.11 0.73
C THR A 339 -18.96 3.15 1.88
N LEU A 340 -19.61 3.30 3.03
CA LEU A 340 -19.39 2.44 4.19
C LEU A 340 -20.09 1.07 4.05
N LEU A 341 -21.25 1.01 3.40
CA LEU A 341 -21.89 -0.25 3.04
C LEU A 341 -20.97 -1.09 2.14
N LEU A 342 -20.33 -0.46 1.15
CA LEU A 342 -19.37 -1.13 0.27
C LEU A 342 -18.09 -1.52 1.01
N LEU A 343 -17.62 -0.71 1.98
CA LEU A 343 -16.53 -1.10 2.88
C LEU A 343 -16.90 -2.34 3.71
N ALA A 344 -18.11 -2.39 4.28
CA ALA A 344 -18.59 -3.54 5.03
C ALA A 344 -18.66 -4.81 4.14
N GLY A 345 -19.13 -4.68 2.90
CA GLY A 345 -19.10 -5.76 1.91
C GLY A 345 -17.68 -6.24 1.59
N ARG A 346 -16.72 -5.33 1.42
CA ARG A 346 -15.30 -5.66 1.22
C ARG A 346 -14.71 -6.37 2.44
N ALA A 347 -15.07 -5.95 3.65
CA ALA A 347 -14.64 -6.58 4.89
C ALA A 347 -15.20 -8.01 5.03
N ILE A 348 -16.50 -8.21 4.75
CA ILE A 348 -17.14 -9.54 4.74
C ILE A 348 -16.43 -10.49 3.78
N ALA A 349 -16.01 -10.00 2.61
CA ALA A 349 -15.29 -10.82 1.62
C ALA A 349 -13.92 -11.34 2.10
N GLU A 350 -13.35 -10.76 3.17
CA GLU A 350 -12.10 -11.24 3.79
C GLU A 350 -12.34 -12.25 4.93
N CYS A 351 -13.56 -12.27 5.49
CA CYS A 351 -13.91 -13.13 6.61
C CYS A 351 -14.10 -14.60 6.17
N GLU A 352 -14.07 -15.51 7.15
CA GLU A 352 -14.57 -16.87 6.93
C GLU A 352 -16.09 -16.85 6.78
N GLU A 353 -16.62 -17.76 5.97
CA GLU A 353 -18.07 -17.88 5.82
C GLU A 353 -18.68 -18.26 7.18
N GLN A 354 -19.44 -17.32 7.72
CA GLN A 354 -20.17 -17.52 8.97
C GLN A 354 -21.59 -16.95 8.84
N PRO A 355 -22.62 -17.72 9.20
CA PRO A 355 -23.99 -17.24 9.16
C PRO A 355 -24.22 -16.25 10.31
N HIS A 356 -24.47 -14.98 9.98
CA HIS A 356 -24.82 -13.95 10.95
C HIS A 356 -25.89 -13.01 10.37
N PRO A 357 -26.93 -12.60 11.14
CA PRO A 357 -28.01 -11.72 10.66
C PRO A 357 -27.50 -10.41 10.04
N LEU A 358 -26.52 -9.77 10.69
CA LEU A 358 -25.91 -8.53 10.18
C LEU A 358 -25.21 -8.73 8.82
N ILE A 359 -24.49 -9.85 8.63
CA ILE A 359 -23.81 -10.15 7.37
C ILE A 359 -24.85 -10.28 6.25
N ARG A 360 -25.94 -11.00 6.53
CA ARG A 360 -27.05 -11.15 5.58
C ARG A 360 -27.69 -9.80 5.23
N GLU A 361 -27.97 -8.97 6.23
CA GLU A 361 -28.54 -7.63 6.04
C GLU A 361 -27.64 -6.73 5.18
N ILE A 362 -26.32 -6.73 5.44
CA ILE A 362 -25.35 -5.98 4.62
C ILE A 362 -25.35 -6.49 3.18
N ILE A 363 -25.32 -7.81 2.97
CA ILE A 363 -25.35 -8.41 1.64
C ILE A 363 -26.64 -8.04 0.90
N ASP A 364 -27.79 -8.18 1.54
CA ASP A 364 -29.10 -7.86 0.95
C ASP A 364 -29.16 -6.37 0.53
N ARG A 365 -28.66 -5.46 1.37
CA ARG A 365 -28.58 -4.03 1.02
C ARG A 365 -27.62 -3.71 -0.13
N ILE A 366 -26.50 -4.44 -0.24
CA ILE A 366 -25.59 -4.31 -1.39
C ILE A 366 -26.30 -4.78 -2.67
N TYR A 367 -27.05 -5.88 -2.61
CA TYR A 367 -27.86 -6.32 -3.76
C TYR A 367 -28.90 -5.29 -4.15
N GLU A 368 -29.62 -4.70 -3.20
CA GLU A 368 -30.60 -3.62 -3.46
C GLU A 368 -29.94 -2.40 -4.12
N LEU A 369 -28.75 -1.99 -3.63
CA LEU A 369 -27.98 -0.90 -4.21
C LEU A 369 -27.67 -1.16 -5.69
N TRP A 370 -27.17 -2.35 -6.02
CA TRP A 370 -26.86 -2.75 -7.40
C TRP A 370 -28.08 -2.84 -8.30
N HIS A 371 -29.25 -3.24 -7.77
CA HIS A 371 -30.49 -3.24 -8.55
C HIS A 371 -31.01 -1.82 -8.84
N THR A 372 -30.71 -0.87 -7.95
CA THR A 372 -31.18 0.51 -8.05
C THR A 372 -30.28 1.36 -8.95
N TYR A 373 -28.97 1.09 -8.96
CA TYR A 373 -27.96 1.82 -9.71
C TYR A 373 -27.05 0.85 -10.48
N PRO A 374 -27.46 0.40 -11.69
CA PRO A 374 -26.69 -0.54 -12.50
C PRO A 374 -25.41 0.06 -13.11
#